data_AF-A0A9Q0VYY8-F1
#
_entry.id   AF-A0A9Q0VYY8-F1
#
_cell.length_a   1.000
_cell.length_b   1.000
_cell.length_c   1.000
_cell.angle_alpha   90.00
_cell.angle_beta   90.00
_cell.angle_gamma   90.00
#
_symmetry.space_group_name_H-M   'P 1'
#
loop_
_entity.id
_entity.type
_entity.pdbx_description
1 polymer ?
#
loop_
_entity_poly.entity_id
_entity_poly.type
_entity_poly.pdbx_seq_one_letter_code
_entity_poly.pdbx_strand_id
1 'polypeptide(L)'
;MEPLNQKSLERVLSQKALQIALGLSIQLQAQTANFKRKEISRERWVGSRRSENGVDDEKVSLLFSAWSALLSESVDGEIAFWESAGLSKSAVPNAPHLERCELSEQINERLDKHSKNERLPPWTTWKGLLNTHPASMPAEQLSYFRHQAISEGAYPPWITGSDEENYPLTRKVQRDIWLHQHPENCRDPNIRFLVAEWERLPGFGIGAQLAGMCGLLAIAVNEKRVLVTSYYNRADHDGCKGSLRSSWSCYFFPETSQECRDHAFELMGNKEALERGIVTTKDNYTSKEIWTGRTPRVWGEPWRFLQPTTEINGSLVASHRKMDRRWWRAQAIRYLMRFQTQYMCGLMNVARNAAFGKEVAKMVLTSLNNEWPKVLLIFNPLCIYLL
;
A
#
# COMPACT_ATOMS: atom_id res chain seq x y z
N MET A 1 -3.00 -35.53 -1.90
CA MET A 1 -3.14 -34.07 -1.95
C MET A 1 -2.67 -33.54 -0.62
N GLU A 2 -1.51 -32.88 -0.58
CA GLU A 2 -1.00 -32.26 0.65
C GLU A 2 -1.88 -31.07 1.06
N PRO A 3 -2.11 -30.86 2.37
CA PRO A 3 -2.85 -29.71 2.83
C PRO A 3 -2.03 -28.43 2.58
N LEU A 4 -2.64 -27.47 1.88
CA LEU A 4 -2.12 -26.12 1.75
C LEU A 4 -1.93 -25.52 3.15
N ASN A 5 -0.67 -25.34 3.55
CA ASN A 5 -0.28 -24.64 4.78
C ASN A 5 -0.92 -23.24 4.81
N GLN A 6 -1.41 -22.80 5.97
CA GLN A 6 -1.98 -21.49 6.25
C GLN A 6 -1.14 -20.32 5.70
N LYS A 7 0.20 -20.45 5.71
CA LYS A 7 1.13 -19.47 5.09
C LYS A 7 1.08 -19.43 3.57
N SER A 8 0.81 -20.56 2.92
CA SER A 8 0.60 -20.62 1.46
C SER A 8 -0.73 -19.96 1.09
N LEU A 9 -1.75 -20.10 1.93
CA LEU A 9 -3.03 -19.39 1.79
C LEU A 9 -2.84 -17.87 1.94
N GLU A 10 -2.13 -17.42 2.98
CA GLU A 10 -1.80 -16.00 3.20
C GLU A 10 -0.99 -15.40 2.05
N ARG A 11 -0.02 -16.14 1.48
CA ARG A 11 0.76 -15.68 0.31
C ARG A 11 -0.08 -15.54 -0.95
N VAL A 12 -0.95 -16.54 -1.24
CA VAL A 12 -1.85 -16.49 -2.40
C VAL A 12 -2.88 -15.37 -2.24
N LEU A 13 -3.41 -15.18 -1.03
CA LEU A 13 -4.34 -14.10 -0.73
C LEU A 13 -3.66 -12.72 -0.78
N SER A 14 -2.41 -12.60 -0.34
CA SER A 14 -1.65 -11.34 -0.39
C SER A 14 -1.22 -10.98 -1.81
N GLN A 15 -0.81 -11.95 -2.64
CA GLN A 15 -0.49 -11.72 -4.06
C GLN A 15 -1.74 -11.38 -4.88
N LYS A 16 -2.87 -12.07 -4.64
CA LYS A 16 -4.15 -11.72 -5.25
C LYS A 16 -4.68 -10.38 -4.73
N ALA A 17 -4.50 -10.05 -3.46
CA ALA A 17 -4.86 -8.75 -2.90
C ALA A 17 -4.00 -7.62 -3.49
N LEU A 18 -2.71 -7.84 -3.79
CA LEU A 18 -1.88 -6.86 -4.51
C LEU A 18 -2.31 -6.70 -5.96
N GLN A 19 -2.59 -7.79 -6.68
CA GLN A 19 -3.15 -7.73 -8.04
C GLN A 19 -4.51 -7.03 -8.07
N ILE A 20 -5.36 -7.27 -7.07
CA ILE A 20 -6.65 -6.61 -6.91
C ILE A 20 -6.47 -5.17 -6.45
N ALA A 21 -5.49 -4.79 -5.64
CA ALA A 21 -5.19 -3.40 -5.27
C ALA A 21 -4.71 -2.58 -6.47
N LEU A 22 -3.90 -3.20 -7.33
CA LEU A 22 -3.45 -2.62 -8.60
C LEU A 22 -4.60 -2.54 -9.62
N GLY A 23 -5.51 -3.51 -9.65
CA GLY A 23 -6.75 -3.48 -10.45
C GLY A 23 -7.81 -2.51 -9.92
N LEU A 24 -7.94 -2.38 -8.60
CA LEU A 24 -8.83 -1.46 -7.91
C LEU A 24 -8.33 -0.02 -7.98
N SER A 25 -7.02 0.23 -8.10
CA SER A 25 -6.53 1.58 -8.46
C SER A 25 -7.06 2.06 -9.82
N ILE A 26 -7.39 1.14 -10.73
CA ILE A 26 -8.02 1.46 -12.02
C ILE A 26 -9.54 1.61 -11.85
N GLN A 27 -10.19 0.82 -10.98
CA GLN A 27 -11.64 0.87 -10.75
C GLN A 27 -12.09 1.97 -9.77
N LEU A 28 -11.28 2.40 -8.81
CA LEU A 28 -11.61 3.51 -7.90
C LEU A 28 -11.72 4.84 -8.66
N GLN A 29 -11.05 5.00 -9.81
CA GLN A 29 -11.25 6.17 -10.66
C GLN A 29 -12.61 6.17 -11.37
N ALA A 30 -13.27 5.01 -11.51
CA ALA A 30 -14.59 4.90 -12.12
C ALA A 30 -15.74 5.06 -11.11
N GLN A 31 -15.49 4.89 -9.81
CA GLN A 31 -16.55 4.90 -8.79
C GLN A 31 -16.72 6.23 -8.04
N THR A 32 -15.77 7.17 -8.10
CA THR A 32 -15.98 8.51 -7.52
C THR A 32 -16.92 9.41 -8.33
N ALA A 33 -17.40 8.97 -9.50
CA ALA A 33 -18.36 9.71 -10.33
C ALA A 33 -19.80 9.15 -10.30
N ASN A 34 -20.11 8.12 -9.49
CA ASN A 34 -21.48 7.59 -9.40
C ASN A 34 -21.75 6.81 -8.11
N PHE A 35 -21.51 7.41 -6.94
CA PHE A 35 -22.14 6.93 -5.72
C PHE A 35 -23.60 7.41 -5.64
N LYS A 36 -24.42 6.97 -6.62
CA LYS A 36 -25.87 6.96 -6.43
C LYS A 36 -26.18 5.80 -5.50
N ARG A 37 -26.57 6.15 -4.28
CA ARG A 37 -27.24 5.32 -3.27
C ARG A 37 -28.02 4.18 -3.94
N LYS A 38 -27.44 2.98 -3.97
CA LYS A 38 -28.18 1.77 -4.31
C LYS A 38 -28.92 1.37 -3.06
N GLU A 39 -30.21 1.68 -3.09
CA GLU A 39 -31.23 1.24 -2.16
C GLU A 39 -31.03 -0.24 -1.81
N ILE A 40 -30.92 -0.52 -0.51
CA ILE A 40 -30.96 -1.89 0.01
C ILE A 40 -32.35 -2.42 -0.37
N SER A 41 -32.41 -3.31 -1.35
CA SER A 41 -33.65 -3.98 -1.72
C SER A 41 -34.11 -4.85 -0.55
N ARG A 42 -35.12 -4.36 0.16
CA ARG A 42 -35.96 -5.15 1.07
C ARG A 42 -36.70 -6.22 0.24
N GLU A 43 -36.08 -7.37 0.06
CA GLU A 43 -36.82 -8.56 -0.38
C GLU A 43 -37.58 -9.12 0.83
N ARG A 44 -38.91 -9.07 0.70
CA ARG A 44 -39.90 -9.52 1.67
C ARG A 44 -39.84 -11.04 1.76
N TRP A 45 -39.51 -11.54 2.95
CA TRP A 45 -39.53 -12.96 3.29
C TRP A 45 -40.91 -13.59 3.02
N VAL A 46 -40.94 -14.60 2.15
CA VAL A 46 -42.03 -15.57 2.08
C VAL A 46 -41.41 -16.95 2.27
N GLY A 47 -41.87 -17.64 3.31
CA GLY A 47 -41.23 -18.83 3.86
C GLY A 47 -41.08 -19.97 2.86
N SER A 48 -39.89 -20.57 2.86
CA SER A 48 -39.65 -21.87 2.25
C SER A 48 -38.66 -22.66 3.11
N ARG A 49 -38.87 -23.97 3.18
CA ARG A 49 -38.17 -24.93 4.06
C ARG A 49 -36.64 -24.75 4.02
N ARG A 50 -36.03 -24.47 5.18
CA ARG A 50 -34.57 -24.37 5.36
C ARG A 50 -33.91 -25.73 5.13
N SER A 51 -33.07 -25.83 4.10
CA SER A 51 -32.06 -26.88 3.97
C SER A 51 -30.85 -26.55 4.86
N GLU A 52 -30.08 -27.55 5.28
CA GLU A 52 -28.82 -27.35 6.04
C GLU A 52 -27.86 -26.38 5.32
N ASN A 53 -27.84 -26.43 3.98
CA ASN A 53 -27.06 -25.50 3.15
C ASN A 53 -27.52 -24.03 3.29
N GLY A 54 -28.81 -23.78 3.54
CA GLY A 54 -29.33 -22.42 3.72
C GLY A 54 -28.97 -21.81 5.08
N VAL A 55 -28.76 -22.63 6.11
CA VAL A 55 -28.34 -22.16 7.44
C VAL A 55 -26.86 -21.73 7.44
N ASP A 56 -26.02 -22.43 6.68
CA ASP A 56 -24.60 -22.07 6.52
C ASP A 56 -24.45 -20.74 5.76
N ASP A 57 -25.20 -20.55 4.66
CA ASP A 57 -25.19 -19.30 3.89
C ASP A 57 -25.71 -18.09 4.68
N GLU A 58 -26.69 -18.27 5.56
CA GLU A 58 -27.19 -17.22 6.47
C GLU A 58 -26.11 -16.80 7.48
N LYS A 59 -25.40 -17.75 8.10
CA LYS A 59 -24.32 -17.47 9.06
C LYS A 59 -23.13 -16.79 8.39
N VAL A 60 -22.75 -17.25 7.21
CA VAL A 60 -21.69 -16.63 6.39
C VAL A 60 -22.05 -15.18 6.08
N SER A 61 -23.29 -14.93 5.65
CA SER A 61 -23.78 -13.59 5.33
C SER A 61 -23.82 -12.69 6.56
N LEU A 62 -24.20 -13.22 7.72
CA LEU A 62 -24.20 -12.50 8.99
C LEU A 62 -22.77 -12.11 9.41
N LEU A 63 -21.81 -13.03 9.35
CA LEU A 63 -20.41 -12.76 9.75
C LEU A 63 -19.76 -11.74 8.80
N PHE A 64 -19.96 -11.90 7.49
CA PHE A 64 -19.52 -10.94 6.49
C PHE A 64 -20.11 -9.54 6.73
N SER A 65 -21.40 -9.46 7.08
CA SER A 65 -22.07 -8.19 7.37
C SER A 65 -21.56 -7.57 8.67
N ALA A 66 -21.29 -8.37 9.69
CA ALA A 66 -20.68 -7.90 10.94
C ALA A 66 -19.29 -7.31 10.72
N TRP A 67 -18.43 -7.95 9.92
CA TRP A 67 -17.14 -7.37 9.54
C TRP A 67 -17.30 -6.10 8.69
N SER A 68 -18.30 -6.04 7.82
CA SER A 68 -18.58 -4.83 7.03
C SER A 68 -19.04 -3.68 7.93
N ALA A 69 -19.83 -3.96 8.96
CA ALA A 69 -20.28 -2.97 9.93
C ALA A 69 -19.12 -2.43 10.79
N LEU A 70 -18.17 -3.28 11.19
CA LEU A 70 -16.95 -2.86 11.90
C LEU A 70 -16.04 -1.94 11.08
N LEU A 71 -16.14 -1.99 9.75
CA LEU A 71 -15.38 -1.13 8.83
C LEU A 71 -16.13 0.15 8.45
N SER A 72 -17.40 0.30 8.83
CA SER A 72 -18.20 1.46 8.47
C SER A 72 -17.79 2.68 9.29
N GLU A 73 -17.52 3.81 8.61
CA GLU A 73 -17.27 5.10 9.26
C GLU A 73 -18.57 5.78 9.75
N SER A 74 -19.75 5.31 9.32
CA SER A 74 -21.02 5.90 9.72
C SER A 74 -21.54 5.31 11.03
N VAL A 75 -21.55 6.12 12.08
CA VAL A 75 -22.07 5.76 13.41
C VAL A 75 -23.53 5.26 13.33
N ASP A 76 -24.37 5.91 12.53
CA ASP A 76 -25.80 5.56 12.41
C ASP A 76 -26.04 4.19 11.74
N GLY A 77 -25.29 3.87 10.68
CA GLY A 77 -25.39 2.59 9.99
C GLY A 77 -24.79 1.44 10.78
N GLU A 78 -23.75 1.73 11.57
CA GLU A 78 -23.14 0.77 12.48
C GLU A 78 -24.11 0.40 13.63
N ILE A 79 -24.68 1.40 14.32
CA ILE A 79 -25.64 1.19 15.41
C ILE A 79 -26.86 0.39 14.94
N ALA A 80 -27.43 0.77 13.79
CA ALA A 80 -28.60 0.09 13.24
C ALA A 80 -28.33 -1.40 12.92
N PHE A 81 -27.11 -1.75 12.47
CA PHE A 81 -26.75 -3.15 12.24
C PHE A 81 -26.66 -3.92 13.57
N TRP A 82 -25.96 -3.40 14.57
CA TRP A 82 -25.78 -4.14 15.83
C TRP A 82 -27.09 -4.32 16.60
N GLU A 83 -27.95 -3.30 16.60
CA GLU A 83 -29.29 -3.38 17.18
C GLU A 83 -30.19 -4.39 16.46
N SER A 84 -30.22 -4.37 15.12
CA SER A 84 -31.04 -5.30 14.33
C SER A 84 -30.51 -6.74 14.33
N ALA A 85 -29.20 -6.93 14.40
CA ALA A 85 -28.57 -8.24 14.45
C ALA A 85 -28.57 -8.85 15.86
N GLY A 86 -28.81 -8.06 16.91
CA GLY A 86 -28.73 -8.52 18.31
C GLY A 86 -27.33 -8.99 18.70
N LEU A 87 -26.29 -8.43 18.09
CA LEU A 87 -24.90 -8.84 18.25
C LEU A 87 -24.08 -7.76 18.97
N SER A 88 -23.22 -8.18 19.90
CA SER A 88 -22.17 -7.32 20.44
C SER A 88 -20.96 -7.29 19.51
N LYS A 89 -20.33 -6.13 19.31
CA LYS A 89 -19.06 -6.00 18.57
C LYS A 89 -17.98 -6.94 19.10
N SER A 90 -17.90 -7.12 20.42
CA SER A 90 -16.91 -8.00 21.07
C SER A 90 -17.16 -9.49 20.84
N ALA A 91 -18.37 -9.87 20.43
CA ALA A 91 -18.74 -11.25 20.15
C ALA A 91 -18.42 -11.67 18.71
N VAL A 92 -17.97 -10.74 17.86
CA VAL A 92 -17.64 -11.01 16.45
C VAL A 92 -16.25 -11.65 16.36
N PRO A 93 -16.11 -12.82 15.69
CA PRO A 93 -14.83 -13.43 15.44
C PRO A 93 -13.88 -12.48 14.71
N ASN A 94 -12.58 -12.62 14.98
CA ASN A 94 -11.56 -11.86 14.28
C ASN A 94 -11.62 -12.13 12.77
N ALA A 95 -11.44 -11.08 11.97
CA ALA A 95 -11.37 -11.16 10.52
C ALA A 95 -9.89 -11.28 10.08
N PRO A 96 -9.39 -12.48 9.74
CA PRO A 96 -7.95 -12.69 9.52
C PRO A 96 -7.41 -11.98 8.27
N HIS A 97 -8.28 -11.59 7.33
CA HIS A 97 -7.92 -10.82 6.13
C HIS A 97 -7.89 -9.30 6.35
N LEU A 98 -8.26 -8.81 7.53
CA LEU A 98 -8.24 -7.38 7.87
C LEU A 98 -7.02 -7.03 8.70
N GLU A 99 -6.40 -5.91 8.37
CA GLU A 99 -5.24 -5.39 9.10
C GLU A 99 -5.65 -4.48 10.26
N ARG A 100 -4.85 -4.48 11.33
CA ARG A 100 -5.00 -3.51 12.43
C ARG A 100 -4.32 -2.19 12.04
N CYS A 101 -5.06 -1.33 11.34
CA CYS A 101 -4.50 -0.15 10.68
C CYS A 101 -3.76 0.82 11.62
N GLU A 102 -4.29 1.08 12.81
CA GLU A 102 -3.63 1.94 13.81
C GLU A 102 -2.28 1.36 14.27
N LEU A 103 -2.25 0.06 14.57
CA LEU A 103 -1.01 -0.61 14.97
C LEU A 103 0.01 -0.65 13.82
N SER A 104 -0.46 -0.89 12.59
CA SER A 104 0.37 -0.89 11.39
C SER A 104 1.03 0.47 11.17
N GLU A 105 0.28 1.56 11.29
CA GLU A 105 0.81 2.92 11.17
C GLU A 105 1.84 3.23 12.26
N GLN A 106 1.57 2.90 13.53
CA GLN A 106 2.53 3.09 14.63
C GLN A 106 3.86 2.35 14.38
N ILE A 107 3.78 1.11 13.87
CA ILE A 107 4.96 0.32 13.51
C ILE A 107 5.72 0.98 12.36
N ASN A 108 5.00 1.39 11.31
CA ASN A 108 5.58 2.04 10.13
C ASN A 108 6.26 3.36 10.49
N GLU A 109 5.66 4.19 11.33
CA GLU A 109 6.26 5.43 11.82
C GLU A 109 7.58 5.20 12.54
N ARG A 110 7.65 4.16 13.39
CA ARG A 110 8.88 3.80 14.08
C ARG A 110 9.96 3.35 13.09
N LEU A 111 9.57 2.67 12.02
CA LEU A 111 10.48 2.15 11.00
C LEU A 111 10.92 3.22 9.99
N ASP A 112 10.16 4.29 9.81
CA ASP A 112 10.45 5.37 8.85
C ASP A 112 11.26 6.54 9.44
N LYS A 113 11.62 6.48 10.72
CA LYS A 113 12.38 7.53 11.41
C LYS A 113 13.80 7.06 11.71
N HIS A 114 14.72 8.01 11.85
CA HIS A 114 16.04 7.76 12.44
C HIS A 114 15.87 7.20 13.86
N SER A 115 16.72 6.24 14.25
CA SER A 115 16.72 5.73 15.63
C SER A 115 17.15 6.84 16.58
N LYS A 116 16.59 6.91 17.80
CA LYS A 116 16.83 8.01 18.76
C LYS A 116 18.30 8.27 19.10
N ASN A 117 19.20 7.31 18.81
CA ASN A 117 20.64 7.41 19.03
C ASN A 117 21.48 6.96 17.81
N GLU A 118 20.87 6.69 16.65
CA GLU A 118 21.59 6.23 15.46
C GLU A 118 21.24 7.08 14.24
N ARG A 119 22.24 7.31 13.40
CA ARG A 119 22.15 8.04 12.12
C ARG A 119 21.30 7.36 11.04
N LEU A 120 20.73 6.21 11.38
CA LEU A 120 20.05 5.33 10.45
C LEU A 120 18.78 4.76 11.12
N PRO A 121 17.78 4.35 10.32
CA PRO A 121 16.58 3.72 10.84
C PRO A 121 16.83 2.39 11.56
N PRO A 122 15.92 1.94 12.43
CA PRO A 122 16.05 0.68 13.16
C PRO A 122 16.23 -0.55 12.28
N TRP A 123 15.70 -0.52 11.05
CA TRP A 123 15.86 -1.62 10.09
C TRP A 123 17.21 -1.63 9.39
N THR A 124 18.15 -0.73 9.69
CA THR A 124 19.52 -0.71 9.12
C THR A 124 20.56 -1.47 9.97
N THR A 125 20.25 -1.70 11.24
CA THR A 125 21.10 -2.45 12.18
C THR A 125 20.70 -3.93 12.30
N TRP A 126 19.57 -4.32 11.70
CA TRP A 126 19.04 -5.69 11.70
C TRP A 126 19.88 -6.64 10.83
N LYS A 127 20.87 -7.33 11.42
CA LYS A 127 21.71 -8.36 10.77
C LYS A 127 21.02 -9.73 10.60
N GLY A 128 19.71 -9.75 10.33
CA GLY A 128 18.87 -10.94 10.44
C GLY A 128 18.58 -11.57 9.08
N LEU A 129 19.16 -12.75 8.84
CA LEU A 129 18.79 -13.63 7.73
C LEU A 129 17.29 -13.96 7.84
N LEU A 130 16.48 -13.52 6.89
CA LEU A 130 15.20 -14.14 6.59
C LEU A 130 15.50 -15.42 5.78
N ASN A 131 16.02 -16.47 6.42
CA ASN A 131 16.03 -17.84 5.88
C ASN A 131 16.46 -18.86 6.95
N THR A 132 15.51 -19.67 7.42
CA THR A 132 15.78 -20.98 8.00
C THR A 132 15.97 -22.01 6.86
N HIS A 133 17.19 -22.55 6.79
CA HIS A 133 17.86 -23.64 6.02
C HIS A 133 17.07 -24.95 5.68
N PRO A 134 17.55 -25.93 4.83
CA PRO A 134 18.95 -26.40 4.75
C PRO A 134 19.57 -26.95 3.43
N ALA A 135 20.91 -26.95 3.45
CA ALA A 135 21.92 -27.90 2.95
C ALA A 135 21.67 -28.75 1.68
N SER A 136 22.55 -28.51 0.69
CA SER A 136 23.28 -29.46 -0.18
C SER A 136 23.22 -29.04 -1.65
N MET A 137 24.24 -28.34 -2.14
CA MET A 137 24.53 -28.25 -3.59
C MET A 137 26.05 -28.16 -3.84
N PRO A 138 26.59 -28.82 -4.88
CA PRO A 138 28.03 -29.01 -5.05
C PRO A 138 28.78 -27.77 -5.56
N ALA A 139 30.07 -27.72 -5.26
CA ALA A 139 30.97 -26.56 -5.32
C ALA A 139 31.33 -26.01 -6.72
N GLU A 140 30.76 -26.50 -7.82
CA GLU A 140 31.09 -26.02 -9.18
C GLU A 140 30.15 -24.93 -9.72
N GLN A 141 29.05 -24.62 -9.03
CA GLN A 141 28.22 -23.44 -9.32
C GLN A 141 28.72 -22.14 -8.64
N LEU A 142 29.80 -22.21 -7.85
CA LEU A 142 30.35 -21.09 -7.09
C LEU A 142 30.92 -19.94 -7.95
N SER A 143 31.19 -20.13 -9.24
CA SER A 143 31.71 -19.06 -10.11
C SER A 143 30.61 -18.19 -10.75
N TYR A 144 29.39 -18.72 -10.92
CA TYR A 144 28.27 -17.99 -11.54
C TYR A 144 27.53 -17.07 -10.54
N PHE A 145 27.68 -17.34 -9.24
CA PHE A 145 27.06 -16.59 -8.15
C PHE A 145 27.96 -15.54 -7.49
N ARG A 146 29.13 -15.21 -8.05
CA ARG A 146 29.97 -14.12 -7.51
C ARG A 146 29.33 -12.71 -7.66
N HIS A 147 28.15 -12.62 -8.29
CA HIS A 147 27.27 -11.44 -8.25
C HIS A 147 26.19 -11.47 -7.16
N GLN A 148 26.29 -12.42 -6.22
CA GLN A 148 25.74 -12.29 -4.88
C GLN A 148 26.45 -11.15 -4.13
N ALA A 149 26.02 -9.92 -4.41
CA ALA A 149 25.78 -9.00 -3.31
C ALA A 149 24.50 -9.47 -2.58
N ILE A 150 24.49 -10.72 -2.10
CA ILE A 150 23.57 -11.15 -1.05
C ILE A 150 24.04 -10.36 0.14
N SER A 151 23.34 -9.26 0.42
CA SER A 151 23.79 -8.36 1.46
C SER A 151 23.61 -9.05 2.80
N GLU A 152 24.76 -9.32 3.41
CA GLU A 152 24.94 -9.01 4.82
C GLU A 152 24.45 -7.57 5.02
N GLY A 153 23.27 -7.41 5.62
CA GLY A 153 22.69 -6.10 5.80
C GLY A 153 21.20 -6.15 6.07
N ALA A 154 20.79 -5.13 6.78
CA ALA A 154 19.43 -4.89 7.19
C ALA A 154 18.74 -4.04 6.10
N TYR A 155 17.49 -4.37 5.76
CA TYR A 155 16.83 -3.82 4.58
C TYR A 155 15.51 -3.12 4.92
N PRO A 156 15.05 -2.18 4.06
CA PRO A 156 13.78 -1.50 4.29
C PRO A 156 12.61 -2.48 4.42
N PRO A 157 11.69 -2.31 5.38
CA PRO A 157 10.62 -3.28 5.64
C PRO A 157 9.51 -3.26 4.56
N TRP A 158 9.34 -2.16 3.82
CA TRP A 158 8.35 -2.04 2.74
C TRP A 158 8.69 -2.80 1.46
N ILE A 159 9.83 -3.49 1.45
CA ILE A 159 10.27 -4.33 0.33
C ILE A 159 10.16 -5.83 0.64
N THR A 160 9.40 -6.20 1.68
CA THR A 160 9.12 -7.60 2.02
C THR A 160 8.51 -8.32 0.81
N GLY A 161 9.10 -9.45 0.39
CA GLY A 161 8.69 -10.20 -0.81
C GLY A 161 9.27 -9.71 -2.14
N SER A 162 10.18 -8.72 -2.12
CA SER A 162 10.86 -8.25 -3.33
C SER A 162 12.09 -9.08 -3.72
N ASP A 163 12.50 -10.06 -2.90
CA ASP A 163 13.61 -10.96 -3.25
C ASP A 163 13.21 -11.97 -4.32
N GLU A 164 11.92 -12.28 -4.38
CA GLU A 164 11.32 -13.14 -5.38
C GLU A 164 10.92 -12.37 -6.65
N GLU A 165 11.04 -11.03 -6.63
CA GLU A 165 10.66 -10.19 -7.76
C GLU A 165 11.82 -9.97 -8.73
N ASN A 166 11.49 -9.92 -10.01
CA ASN A 166 12.41 -9.60 -11.09
C ASN A 166 12.73 -8.09 -11.14
N TYR A 167 13.31 -7.54 -10.07
CA TYR A 167 13.79 -6.16 -10.01
C TYR A 167 15.16 -6.10 -9.30
N PRO A 168 16.27 -6.26 -10.05
CA PRO A 168 17.62 -6.25 -9.49
C PRO A 168 17.91 -4.97 -8.70
N LEU A 169 18.70 -5.13 -7.62
CA LEU A 169 19.15 -4.07 -6.72
C LEU A 169 18.05 -3.33 -5.94
N THR A 170 16.79 -3.78 -5.96
CA THR A 170 15.67 -3.12 -5.24
C THR A 170 16.04 -2.76 -3.81
N ARG A 171 16.61 -3.71 -3.06
CA ARG A 171 17.02 -3.47 -1.66
C ARG A 171 17.96 -2.30 -1.47
N LYS A 172 19.03 -2.27 -2.25
CA LYS A 172 20.06 -1.21 -2.22
C LYS A 172 19.45 0.12 -2.63
N VAL A 173 18.70 0.14 -3.73
CA VAL A 173 18.10 1.34 -4.28
C VAL A 173 17.10 1.96 -3.31
N GLN A 174 16.23 1.15 -2.70
CA GLN A 174 15.23 1.65 -1.75
C GLN A 174 15.87 2.22 -0.49
N ARG A 175 16.93 1.58 0.02
CA ARG A 175 17.75 2.12 1.11
C ARG A 175 18.40 3.45 0.72
N ASP A 176 19.05 3.51 -0.44
CA ASP A 176 19.78 4.69 -0.90
C ASP A 176 18.83 5.86 -1.17
N ILE A 177 17.65 5.62 -1.75
CA ILE A 177 16.62 6.65 -1.94
C ILE A 177 16.14 7.16 -0.58
N TRP A 178 15.88 6.28 0.38
CA TRP A 178 15.44 6.71 1.72
C TRP A 178 16.50 7.60 2.39
N LEU A 179 17.78 7.22 2.35
CA LEU A 179 18.88 8.01 2.91
C LEU A 179 19.04 9.35 2.21
N HIS A 180 18.93 9.36 0.89
CA HIS A 180 18.96 10.58 0.07
C HIS A 180 17.82 11.54 0.45
N GLN A 181 16.64 11.00 0.72
CA GLN A 181 15.45 11.78 1.05
C GLN A 181 15.35 12.17 2.53
N HIS A 182 16.05 11.50 3.45
CA HIS A 182 15.94 11.74 4.90
C HIS A 182 17.30 12.14 5.51
N PRO A 183 17.85 13.32 5.14
CA PRO A 183 19.08 13.81 5.76
C PRO A 183 18.89 14.00 7.27
N GLU A 184 19.99 13.87 8.02
CA GLU A 184 19.97 14.03 9.49
C GLU A 184 19.64 15.46 9.93
N ASN A 185 20.05 16.45 9.14
CA ASN A 185 19.80 17.87 9.39
C ASN A 185 19.25 18.50 8.12
N CYS A 186 17.96 18.83 8.11
CA CYS A 186 17.32 19.41 6.94
C CYS A 186 17.71 20.87 6.71
N ARG A 187 18.28 21.54 7.72
CA ARG A 187 18.77 22.92 7.64
C ARG A 187 20.25 23.04 7.27
N ASP A 188 20.93 21.93 6.95
CA ASP A 188 22.30 21.99 6.44
C ASP A 188 22.33 22.74 5.10
N PRO A 189 23.18 23.78 4.94
CA PRO A 189 23.22 24.61 3.74
C PRO A 189 23.61 23.86 2.46
N ASN A 190 24.15 22.64 2.57
CA ASN A 190 24.46 21.78 1.44
C ASN A 190 23.25 20.98 0.94
N ILE A 191 22.19 20.90 1.74
CA ILE A 191 20.95 20.24 1.34
C ILE A 191 20.18 21.16 0.41
N ARG A 192 19.73 20.59 -0.70
CA ARG A 192 18.93 21.28 -1.71
C ARG A 192 17.59 20.59 -1.83
N PHE A 193 16.58 21.34 -2.25
CA PHE A 193 15.22 20.84 -2.34
C PHE A 193 14.68 20.95 -3.76
N LEU A 194 13.76 20.04 -4.09
CA LEU A 194 12.89 20.10 -5.25
C LEU A 194 11.46 20.00 -4.73
N VAL A 195 10.71 21.08 -4.79
CA VAL A 195 9.31 21.13 -4.35
C VAL A 195 8.39 20.94 -5.55
N ALA A 196 7.50 19.95 -5.50
CA ALA A 196 6.64 19.65 -6.63
C ALA A 196 5.19 19.39 -6.23
N GLU A 197 4.29 20.05 -6.97
CA GLU A 197 2.90 19.65 -7.06
C GLU A 197 2.74 18.42 -7.96
N TRP A 198 1.74 17.61 -7.66
CA TRP A 198 1.32 16.52 -8.54
C TRP A 198 0.67 17.08 -9.81
N GLU A 199 0.74 16.34 -10.92
CA GLU A 199 0.23 16.85 -12.19
C GLU A 199 -1.29 17.01 -12.24
N ARG A 200 -1.77 18.15 -12.74
CA ARG A 200 -3.19 18.54 -12.71
C ARG A 200 -3.81 18.76 -14.08
N LEU A 201 -3.06 18.51 -15.15
CA LEU A 201 -3.55 18.72 -16.50
C LEU A 201 -4.84 17.91 -16.74
N PRO A 202 -5.89 18.52 -17.30
CA PRO A 202 -7.11 17.80 -17.68
C PRO A 202 -6.78 16.58 -18.54
N GLY A 203 -7.45 15.46 -18.26
CA GLY A 203 -7.20 14.18 -18.95
C GLY A 203 -6.11 13.31 -18.33
N PHE A 204 -5.32 13.80 -17.37
CA PHE A 204 -4.33 12.97 -16.67
C PHE A 204 -4.95 12.15 -15.53
N GLY A 205 -4.94 10.82 -15.71
CA GLY A 205 -5.23 9.85 -14.65
C GLY A 205 -4.14 9.77 -13.57
N ILE A 206 -4.38 8.99 -12.53
CA ILE A 206 -3.39 8.76 -11.45
C ILE A 206 -2.10 8.13 -12.00
N GLY A 207 -2.19 7.29 -13.03
CA GLY A 207 -1.02 6.70 -13.68
C GLY A 207 -0.09 7.76 -14.31
N ALA A 208 -0.65 8.82 -14.89
CA ALA A 208 0.15 9.93 -15.42
C ALA A 208 0.78 10.73 -14.27
N GLN A 209 0.02 11.02 -13.21
CA GLN A 209 0.52 11.70 -12.01
C GLN A 209 1.70 10.96 -11.36
N LEU A 210 1.59 9.64 -11.19
CA LEU A 210 2.67 8.78 -10.70
C LEU A 210 3.87 8.80 -11.65
N ALA A 211 3.65 8.68 -12.96
CA ALA A 211 4.73 8.71 -13.93
C ALA A 211 5.50 10.03 -13.94
N GLY A 212 4.81 11.17 -13.77
CA GLY A 212 5.42 12.48 -13.61
C GLY A 212 6.22 12.59 -12.32
N MET A 213 5.65 12.15 -11.19
CA MET A 213 6.33 12.19 -9.89
C MET A 213 7.57 11.27 -9.85
N CYS A 214 7.53 10.11 -10.53
CA CYS A 214 8.71 9.28 -10.73
C CYS A 214 9.84 10.00 -11.50
N GLY A 215 9.46 10.86 -12.45
CA GLY A 215 10.39 11.72 -13.18
C GLY A 215 11.04 12.77 -12.30
N LEU A 216 10.23 13.44 -11.49
CA LEU A 216 10.69 14.43 -10.51
C LEU A 216 11.61 13.81 -9.45
N LEU A 217 11.30 12.61 -8.96
CA LEU A 217 12.20 11.86 -8.07
C LEU A 217 13.52 11.49 -8.76
N ALA A 218 13.52 11.16 -10.06
CA ALA A 218 14.76 10.91 -10.80
C ALA A 218 15.63 12.17 -10.87
N ILE A 219 15.01 13.32 -11.16
CA ILE A 219 15.69 14.61 -11.18
C ILE A 219 16.27 14.91 -9.79
N ALA A 220 15.47 14.75 -8.73
CA ALA A 220 15.90 14.95 -7.36
C ALA A 220 17.12 14.10 -6.99
N VAL A 221 17.12 12.80 -7.31
CA VAL A 221 18.27 11.90 -7.08
C VAL A 221 19.49 12.33 -7.91
N ASN A 222 19.31 12.65 -9.19
CA ASN A 222 20.42 13.04 -10.07
C ASN A 222 21.06 14.37 -9.65
N GLU A 223 20.27 15.31 -9.16
CA GLU A 223 20.72 16.64 -8.73
C GLU A 223 21.06 16.72 -7.25
N LYS A 224 20.99 15.59 -6.53
CA LYS A 224 21.21 15.52 -5.08
C LYS A 224 20.31 16.47 -4.29
N ARG A 225 19.02 16.53 -4.66
CA ARG A 225 17.98 17.31 -4.00
C ARG A 225 17.01 16.39 -3.26
N VAL A 226 16.55 16.79 -2.08
CA VAL A 226 15.41 16.16 -1.42
C VAL A 226 14.13 16.57 -2.16
N LEU A 227 13.40 15.59 -2.71
CA LEU A 227 12.06 15.83 -3.24
C LEU A 227 11.11 16.14 -2.08
N VAL A 228 10.28 17.17 -2.23
CA VAL A 228 9.17 17.49 -1.33
C VAL A 228 7.89 17.61 -2.14
N THR A 229 6.85 16.88 -1.75
CA THR A 229 5.54 16.94 -2.42
C THR A 229 4.60 17.90 -1.71
N SER A 230 3.84 18.65 -2.52
CA SER A 230 2.86 19.62 -2.04
C SER A 230 1.43 19.16 -2.35
N TYR A 231 0.67 19.95 -3.11
CA TYR A 231 -0.74 19.72 -3.38
C TYR A 231 -0.97 18.49 -4.26
N TYR A 232 -1.89 17.64 -3.81
CA TYR A 232 -2.38 16.45 -4.50
C TYR A 232 -3.91 16.50 -4.60
N ASN A 233 -4.41 16.84 -5.79
CA ASN A 233 -5.84 17.06 -6.03
C ASN A 233 -6.74 15.85 -5.75
N ARG A 234 -6.24 14.62 -5.79
CA ARG A 234 -7.08 13.44 -5.57
C ARG A 234 -7.32 13.12 -4.09
N ALA A 235 -6.54 13.74 -3.19
CA ALA A 235 -6.82 13.73 -1.76
C ALA A 235 -7.73 14.90 -1.33
N ASP A 236 -8.31 15.65 -2.27
CA ASP A 236 -9.25 16.73 -1.97
C ASP A 236 -10.68 16.19 -1.83
N HIS A 237 -10.92 15.40 -0.79
CA HIS A 237 -12.22 14.81 -0.48
C HIS A 237 -12.38 14.61 1.03
N ASP A 238 -13.60 14.35 1.48
CA ASP A 238 -13.93 14.38 2.93
C ASP A 238 -13.31 13.25 3.75
N GLY A 239 -12.91 12.15 3.10
CA GLY A 239 -12.09 11.11 3.72
C GLY A 239 -10.69 11.58 4.15
N CYS A 240 -10.11 12.57 3.47
CA CYS A 240 -8.82 13.16 3.84
C CYS A 240 -9.08 14.44 4.66
N LYS A 241 -8.67 14.45 5.93
CA LYS A 241 -9.04 15.50 6.89
C LYS A 241 -7.83 16.33 7.34
N GLY A 242 -8.09 17.55 7.78
CA GLY A 242 -7.07 18.44 8.35
C GLY A 242 -5.91 18.70 7.40
N SER A 243 -4.68 18.63 7.91
CA SER A 243 -3.44 18.82 7.15
C SER A 243 -3.16 17.74 6.09
N LEU A 244 -3.89 16.61 6.13
CA LEU A 244 -3.77 15.54 5.14
C LEU A 244 -4.67 15.77 3.91
N ARG A 245 -5.65 16.68 4.00
CA ARG A 245 -6.50 17.01 2.86
C ARG A 245 -5.66 17.59 1.74
N SER A 246 -5.91 17.12 0.52
CA SER A 246 -5.16 17.51 -0.67
C SER A 246 -3.66 17.23 -0.58
N SER A 247 -3.26 16.22 0.21
CA SER A 247 -1.88 15.78 0.34
C SER A 247 -1.75 14.29 0.00
N TRP A 248 -0.64 13.92 -0.65
CA TRP A 248 -0.28 12.52 -0.84
C TRP A 248 -0.19 11.76 0.50
N SER A 249 0.17 12.50 1.56
CA SER A 249 0.22 12.03 2.94
C SER A 249 -1.12 11.56 3.50
N CYS A 250 -2.23 11.76 2.81
CA CYS A 250 -3.49 11.10 3.17
C CYS A 250 -3.41 9.57 2.97
N TYR A 251 -2.68 9.09 1.96
CA TYR A 251 -2.66 7.68 1.59
C TYR A 251 -1.35 6.97 1.94
N PHE A 252 -0.22 7.64 1.78
CA PHE A 252 1.09 7.06 1.99
C PHE A 252 1.99 8.02 2.75
N PHE A 253 3.02 7.52 3.41
CA PHE A 253 3.93 8.36 4.17
C PHE A 253 4.62 9.39 3.25
N PRO A 254 4.87 10.62 3.75
CA PRO A 254 5.48 11.69 2.96
C PRO A 254 6.84 11.27 2.42
N GLU A 255 7.27 11.75 1.28
CA GLU A 255 8.56 11.42 0.64
C GLU A 255 9.82 11.73 1.46
N THR A 256 9.72 12.53 2.52
CA THR A 256 10.79 12.94 3.44
C THR A 256 10.22 13.29 4.83
N SER A 257 11.09 13.62 5.79
CA SER A 257 10.72 14.03 7.15
C SER A 257 9.93 15.35 7.18
N GLN A 258 9.10 15.54 8.20
CA GLN A 258 8.33 16.78 8.35
C GLN A 258 9.23 18.02 8.46
N GLU A 259 10.39 17.90 9.13
CA GLU A 259 11.38 18.98 9.23
C GLU A 259 11.89 19.44 7.85
N CYS A 260 12.19 18.48 6.96
CA CYS A 260 12.63 18.76 5.60
C CYS A 260 11.52 19.41 4.77
N ARG A 261 10.27 18.98 4.95
CA ARG A 261 9.12 19.59 4.28
C ARG A 261 8.94 21.04 4.73
N ASP A 262 8.93 21.28 6.04
CA ASP A 262 8.75 22.61 6.62
C ASP A 262 9.86 23.57 6.14
N HIS A 263 11.11 23.11 6.16
CA HIS A 263 12.23 23.92 5.68
C HIS A 263 12.19 24.17 4.17
N ALA A 264 11.81 23.19 3.37
CA ALA A 264 11.64 23.39 1.92
C ALA A 264 10.56 24.42 1.61
N PHE A 265 9.43 24.40 2.35
CA PHE A 265 8.37 25.40 2.19
C PHE A 265 8.78 26.79 2.71
N GLU A 266 9.59 26.87 3.77
CA GLU A 266 10.22 28.12 4.21
C GLU A 266 11.09 28.71 3.08
N LEU A 267 11.96 27.90 2.47
CA LEU A 267 12.83 28.30 1.37
C LEU A 267 12.06 28.71 0.11
N MET A 268 10.91 28.09 -0.16
CA MET A 268 10.02 28.48 -1.26
C MET A 268 9.51 29.92 -1.14
N GLY A 269 9.39 30.44 0.09
CA GLY A 269 9.05 31.84 0.34
C GLY A 269 10.23 32.80 0.19
N ASN A 270 11.46 32.30 0.02
CA ASN A 270 12.67 33.09 -0.09
C ASN A 270 13.15 33.21 -1.55
N LYS A 271 13.07 34.44 -2.09
CA LYS A 271 13.49 34.74 -3.46
C LYS A 271 14.98 34.45 -3.73
N GLU A 272 15.87 34.71 -2.77
CA GLU A 272 17.31 34.44 -2.90
C GLU A 272 17.59 32.94 -2.99
N ALA A 273 16.82 32.12 -2.25
CA ALA A 273 16.96 30.66 -2.29
C ALA A 273 16.54 30.07 -3.65
N LEU A 274 15.50 30.63 -4.27
CA LEU A 274 15.07 30.28 -5.62
C LEU A 274 16.10 30.71 -6.67
N GLU A 275 16.59 31.95 -6.61
CA GLU A 275 17.58 32.49 -7.55
C GLU A 275 18.90 31.73 -7.50
N ARG A 276 19.34 31.31 -6.30
CA ARG A 276 20.55 30.48 -6.12
C ARG A 276 20.32 29.00 -6.40
N GLY A 277 19.08 28.58 -6.70
CA GLY A 277 18.73 27.19 -6.97
C GLY A 277 18.89 26.27 -5.75
N ILE A 278 18.86 26.82 -4.53
CA ILE A 278 18.83 26.03 -3.28
C ILE A 278 17.53 25.23 -3.23
N VAL A 279 16.42 25.87 -3.57
CA VAL A 279 15.13 25.22 -3.84
C VAL A 279 14.77 25.40 -5.31
N THR A 280 14.30 24.32 -5.94
CA THR A 280 13.70 24.36 -7.28
C THR A 280 12.27 23.87 -7.22
N THR A 281 11.48 24.25 -8.22
CA THR A 281 10.12 23.74 -8.43
C THR A 281 10.06 22.85 -9.66
N LYS A 282 8.92 22.17 -9.87
CA LYS A 282 8.71 21.41 -11.12
C LYS A 282 8.87 22.28 -12.38
N ASP A 283 8.57 23.59 -12.29
CA ASP A 283 8.57 24.49 -13.44
C ASP A 283 9.99 24.88 -13.89
N ASN A 284 11.01 24.60 -13.08
CA ASN A 284 12.41 24.70 -13.49
C ASN A 284 12.82 23.63 -14.50
N TYR A 285 11.97 22.62 -14.76
CA TYR A 285 12.28 21.48 -15.61
C TYR A 285 11.30 21.39 -16.79
N THR A 286 11.81 21.02 -17.95
CA THR A 286 10.97 20.79 -19.12
C THR A 286 10.13 19.53 -18.96
N SER A 287 8.97 19.51 -19.62
CA SER A 287 8.15 18.30 -19.76
C SER A 287 8.99 17.10 -20.25
N LYS A 288 9.91 17.30 -21.18
CA LYS A 288 10.78 16.23 -21.67
C LYS A 288 11.66 15.64 -20.57
N GLU A 289 12.21 16.46 -19.69
CA GLU A 289 13.03 16.01 -18.55
C GLU A 289 12.21 15.23 -17.54
N ILE A 290 11.01 15.70 -17.20
CA ILE A 290 10.12 15.02 -16.25
C ILE A 290 9.63 13.68 -16.83
N TRP A 291 9.05 13.68 -18.02
CA TRP A 291 8.38 12.49 -18.56
C TRP A 291 9.32 11.48 -19.19
N THR A 292 10.41 11.97 -19.78
CA THR A 292 11.32 11.16 -20.60
C THR A 292 12.80 11.32 -20.31
N GLY A 293 13.16 12.05 -19.25
CA GLY A 293 14.53 12.33 -18.86
C GLY A 293 15.34 11.08 -18.49
N ARG A 294 16.60 11.33 -18.11
CA ARG A 294 17.55 10.28 -17.76
C ARG A 294 17.18 9.66 -16.42
N THR A 295 17.14 8.33 -16.40
CA THR A 295 17.03 7.58 -15.14
C THR A 295 18.32 7.70 -14.34
N PRO A 296 18.26 7.65 -12.99
CA PRO A 296 19.47 7.71 -12.19
C PRO A 296 20.44 6.58 -12.49
N ARG A 297 21.73 6.92 -12.60
CA ARG A 297 22.82 5.99 -12.96
C ARG A 297 23.78 5.70 -11.82
N VAL A 298 23.52 6.20 -10.61
CA VAL A 298 24.32 5.94 -9.40
C VAL A 298 24.43 4.44 -9.07
N TRP A 299 23.46 3.63 -9.53
CA TRP A 299 23.46 2.17 -9.37
C TRP A 299 23.90 1.39 -10.62
N GLY A 300 24.48 2.06 -11.62
CA GLY A 300 24.86 1.44 -12.90
C GLY A 300 23.66 1.16 -13.81
N GLU A 301 23.58 -0.06 -14.36
CA GLU A 301 22.55 -0.46 -15.33
C GLU A 301 21.77 -1.73 -14.91
N PRO A 302 21.09 -1.72 -13.75
CA PRO A 302 20.45 -2.90 -13.17
C PRO A 302 19.37 -3.54 -14.06
N TRP A 303 18.74 -2.76 -14.93
CA TRP A 303 17.75 -3.27 -15.88
C TRP A 303 18.31 -4.25 -16.91
N ARG A 304 19.64 -4.31 -17.11
CA ARG A 304 20.28 -5.32 -17.97
C ARG A 304 20.16 -6.74 -17.41
N PHE A 305 19.88 -6.88 -16.11
CA PHE A 305 19.74 -8.17 -15.43
C PHE A 305 18.29 -8.58 -15.20
N LEU A 306 17.33 -7.83 -15.75
CA LEU A 306 15.92 -8.18 -15.69
C LEU A 306 15.66 -9.45 -16.51
N GLN A 307 15.05 -10.45 -15.88
CA GLN A 307 14.55 -11.63 -16.56
C GLN A 307 13.43 -11.25 -17.55
N PRO A 308 13.31 -11.95 -18.68
CA PRO A 308 12.19 -11.78 -19.59
C PRO A 308 10.86 -12.14 -18.91
N THR A 309 9.83 -11.30 -19.02
CA THR A 309 8.48 -11.60 -18.48
C THR A 309 7.37 -11.47 -19.52
N THR A 310 7.69 -11.09 -20.76
CA THR A 310 6.71 -10.93 -21.83
C THR A 310 6.92 -12.01 -22.86
N GLU A 311 5.88 -12.81 -23.09
CA GLU A 311 5.84 -13.83 -24.13
C GLU A 311 5.18 -13.27 -25.40
N ILE A 312 5.83 -13.45 -26.55
CA ILE A 312 5.27 -13.17 -27.87
C ILE A 312 5.46 -14.43 -28.71
N ASN A 313 4.36 -15.02 -29.19
CA ASN A 313 4.35 -16.23 -30.02
C ASN A 313 5.14 -17.41 -29.41
N GLY A 314 4.95 -17.73 -28.14
CA GLY A 314 5.67 -18.83 -27.49
C GLY A 314 7.10 -18.51 -27.06
N SER A 315 7.61 -17.30 -27.35
CA SER A 315 8.99 -16.91 -27.06
C SER A 315 9.04 -15.74 -26.08
N LEU A 316 9.88 -15.87 -25.05
CA LEU A 316 10.13 -14.81 -24.09
C LEU A 316 11.02 -13.71 -24.69
N VAL A 317 10.55 -12.47 -24.60
CA VAL A 317 11.27 -11.29 -25.08
C VAL A 317 12.17 -10.74 -23.97
N ALA A 318 13.48 -10.89 -24.14
CA ALA A 318 14.47 -10.49 -23.16
C ALA A 318 14.73 -8.98 -23.08
N SER A 319 14.36 -8.21 -24.11
CA SER A 319 14.63 -6.79 -24.16
C SER A 319 13.45 -6.02 -24.73
N HIS A 320 13.02 -4.98 -24.01
CA HIS A 320 12.06 -4.01 -24.49
C HIS A 320 12.69 -2.63 -24.64
N ARG A 321 12.03 -1.75 -25.38
CA ARG A 321 12.40 -0.33 -25.39
C ARG A 321 12.23 0.27 -23.99
N LYS A 322 13.23 1.03 -23.55
CA LYS A 322 13.22 1.78 -22.27
C LYS A 322 13.13 0.89 -21.01
N MET A 323 13.85 -0.23 -21.00
CA MET A 323 13.97 -1.07 -19.78
C MET A 323 14.48 -0.28 -18.58
N ASP A 324 15.38 0.67 -18.80
CA ASP A 324 15.87 1.60 -17.79
C ASP A 324 14.74 2.37 -17.09
N ARG A 325 13.82 2.93 -17.87
CA ARG A 325 12.67 3.69 -17.33
C ARG A 325 11.66 2.79 -16.64
N ARG A 326 11.42 1.59 -17.16
CA ARG A 326 10.52 0.60 -16.53
C ARG A 326 11.04 0.20 -15.15
N TRP A 327 12.32 -0.14 -15.09
CA TRP A 327 13.01 -0.46 -13.83
C TRP A 327 12.94 0.73 -12.86
N TRP A 328 13.32 1.93 -13.31
CA TRP A 328 13.31 3.11 -12.44
C TRP A 328 11.92 3.45 -11.90
N ARG A 329 10.88 3.42 -12.75
CA ARG A 329 9.50 3.70 -12.30
C ARG A 329 9.04 2.70 -11.25
N ALA A 330 9.39 1.42 -11.36
CA ALA A 330 9.08 0.44 -10.33
C ALA A 330 9.73 0.81 -8.99
N GLN A 331 11.00 1.24 -9.01
CA GLN A 331 11.70 1.69 -7.79
C GLN A 331 11.09 2.97 -7.20
N ALA A 332 10.82 3.97 -8.04
CA ALA A 332 10.26 5.24 -7.62
C ALA A 332 8.86 5.08 -7.02
N ILE A 333 7.98 4.31 -7.67
CA ILE A 333 6.63 4.03 -7.15
C ILE A 333 6.71 3.30 -5.81
N ARG A 334 7.56 2.28 -5.71
CA ARG A 334 7.75 1.51 -4.45
C ARG A 334 8.19 2.41 -3.30
N TYR A 335 9.05 3.40 -3.56
CA TYR A 335 9.46 4.37 -2.55
C TYR A 335 8.34 5.36 -2.18
N LEU A 336 7.67 5.94 -3.18
CA LEU A 336 6.57 6.90 -2.98
C LEU A 336 5.37 6.29 -2.25
N MET A 337 5.20 4.96 -2.32
CA MET A 337 4.13 4.19 -1.69
C MET A 337 4.61 3.35 -0.49
N ARG A 338 5.80 3.62 0.07
CA ARG A 338 6.49 2.72 1.02
C ARG A 338 5.65 2.26 2.21
N PHE A 339 4.98 3.20 2.88
CA PHE A 339 4.13 2.88 4.02
C PHE A 339 2.75 3.48 3.80
N GLN A 340 1.74 2.65 4.03
CA GLN A 340 0.35 3.07 4.02
C GLN A 340 0.03 3.79 5.34
N THR A 341 -0.76 4.85 5.23
CA THR A 341 -1.37 5.48 6.41
C THR A 341 -2.50 4.62 6.95
N GLN A 342 -2.98 4.95 8.15
CA GLN A 342 -4.20 4.35 8.69
C GLN A 342 -5.38 4.48 7.71
N TYR A 343 -5.51 5.62 7.03
CA TYR A 343 -6.58 5.84 6.06
C TYR A 343 -6.50 4.88 4.86
N MET A 344 -5.33 4.76 4.22
CA MET A 344 -5.17 3.81 3.11
C MET A 344 -5.35 2.36 3.55
N CYS A 345 -4.85 2.00 4.73
CA CYS A 345 -5.11 0.67 5.29
C CYS A 345 -6.61 0.41 5.49
N GLY A 346 -7.37 1.42 5.95
CA GLY A 346 -8.83 1.34 6.07
C GLY A 346 -9.51 1.05 4.73
N LEU A 347 -9.15 1.81 3.69
CA LEU A 347 -9.63 1.57 2.32
C LEU A 347 -9.30 0.16 1.83
N MET A 348 -8.08 -0.31 2.11
CA MET A 348 -7.63 -1.66 1.75
C MET A 348 -8.40 -2.73 2.51
N ASN A 349 -8.74 -2.52 3.77
CA ASN A 349 -9.58 -3.43 4.55
C ASN A 349 -11.00 -3.53 3.98
N VAL A 350 -11.60 -2.40 3.60
CA VAL A 350 -12.91 -2.39 2.91
C VAL A 350 -12.85 -3.20 1.62
N ALA A 351 -11.82 -2.96 0.79
CA ALA A 351 -11.61 -3.67 -0.46
C ALA A 351 -11.40 -5.19 -0.25
N ARG A 352 -10.55 -5.59 0.69
CA ARG A 352 -10.30 -6.99 1.03
C ARG A 352 -11.55 -7.68 1.54
N ASN A 353 -12.32 -7.00 2.40
CA ASN A 353 -13.56 -7.56 2.89
C ASN A 353 -14.56 -7.76 1.76
N ALA A 354 -14.73 -6.76 0.88
CA ALA A 354 -15.62 -6.87 -0.26
C ALA A 354 -15.20 -8.01 -1.22
N ALA A 355 -13.90 -8.19 -1.45
CA ALA A 355 -13.38 -9.21 -2.37
C ALA A 355 -13.40 -10.63 -1.80
N PHE A 356 -13.05 -10.80 -0.52
CA PHE A 356 -12.77 -12.11 0.08
C PHE A 356 -13.60 -12.43 1.31
N GLY A 357 -14.33 -11.47 1.88
CA GLY A 357 -14.94 -11.58 3.20
C GLY A 357 -15.93 -12.74 3.32
N LYS A 358 -16.73 -13.03 2.30
CA LYS A 358 -17.64 -14.19 2.30
C LYS A 358 -16.89 -15.53 2.34
N GLU A 359 -15.83 -15.65 1.55
CA GLU A 359 -15.07 -16.90 1.47
C GLU A 359 -14.25 -17.12 2.75
N VAL A 360 -13.70 -16.05 3.31
CA VAL A 360 -13.04 -16.09 4.62
C VAL A 360 -14.04 -16.38 5.74
N ALA A 361 -15.26 -15.83 5.68
CA ALA A 361 -16.30 -16.10 6.67
C ALA A 361 -16.66 -17.59 6.71
N LYS A 362 -16.81 -18.26 5.56
CA LYS A 362 -17.00 -19.72 5.50
C LYS A 362 -15.87 -20.47 6.21
N MET A 363 -14.62 -20.11 5.94
CA MET A 363 -13.45 -20.74 6.55
C MET A 363 -13.42 -20.55 8.07
N VAL A 364 -13.73 -19.34 8.55
CA VAL A 364 -13.78 -19.02 9.98
C VAL A 364 -14.95 -19.74 10.67
N LEU A 365 -16.13 -19.81 10.06
CA LEU A 365 -17.26 -20.54 10.65
C LEU A 365 -16.98 -22.04 10.74
N THR A 366 -16.38 -22.61 9.69
CA THR A 366 -15.95 -24.01 9.68
C THR A 366 -14.95 -24.29 10.81
N SER A 367 -13.96 -23.40 11.03
CA SER A 367 -12.98 -23.59 12.11
C SER A 367 -13.56 -23.40 13.51
N LEU A 368 -14.70 -22.72 13.62
CA LEU A 368 -15.47 -22.55 14.86
C LEU A 368 -16.57 -23.61 15.02
N ASN A 369 -16.55 -24.70 14.24
CA ASN A 369 -17.61 -25.72 14.23
C ASN A 369 -19.03 -25.13 14.07
N ASN A 370 -19.16 -24.02 13.36
CA ASN A 370 -20.41 -23.28 13.16
C ASN A 370 -21.10 -22.83 14.47
N GLU A 371 -20.37 -22.70 15.59
CA GLU A 371 -20.90 -22.28 16.88
C GLU A 371 -21.24 -20.78 16.97
N TRP A 372 -20.84 -19.99 15.97
CA TRP A 372 -21.15 -18.57 15.90
C TRP A 372 -22.34 -18.28 14.96
N PRO A 373 -23.26 -17.37 15.33
CA PRO A 373 -23.37 -16.72 16.64
C PRO A 373 -23.96 -17.68 17.70
N LYS A 374 -23.47 -17.59 18.95
CA LYS A 374 -23.91 -18.47 20.06
C LYS A 374 -25.38 -18.31 20.45
N VAL A 375 -26.00 -17.16 20.13
CA VAL A 375 -27.43 -16.89 20.34
C VAL A 375 -27.93 -15.98 19.22
N LEU A 376 -28.81 -16.48 18.34
CA LEU A 376 -29.71 -15.63 17.55
C LEU A 376 -30.88 -15.31 18.48
N LEU A 377 -30.92 -14.12 19.08
CA LEU A 377 -32.15 -13.65 19.73
C LEU A 377 -33.17 -13.39 18.63
N ILE A 378 -33.99 -14.40 18.33
CA ILE A 378 -35.17 -14.24 17.49
C ILE A 378 -36.14 -13.36 18.29
N PHE A 379 -36.13 -12.05 18.04
CA PHE A 379 -37.24 -11.19 18.42
C PHE A 379 -38.45 -11.64 17.61
N ASN A 380 -39.29 -12.48 18.23
CA ASN A 380 -40.59 -12.84 17.69
C ASN A 380 -41.58 -11.74 18.15
N PRO A 381 -42.16 -10.91 17.27
CA PRO A 381 -43.03 -9.80 17.68
C PRO A 381 -44.43 -10.24 18.13
N LEU A 382 -44.66 -11.53 18.39
CA LEU A 382 -45.99 -12.09 18.67
C LEU A 382 -46.28 -12.42 20.14
N CYS A 383 -45.44 -12.02 21.09
CA CYS A 383 -45.78 -12.11 22.52
C CYS A 383 -45.91 -10.74 23.17
N ILE A 384 -46.87 -9.96 22.71
CA ILE A 384 -47.58 -9.00 23.57
C ILE A 384 -49.03 -9.46 23.56
N TYR A 385 -49.43 -10.18 24.60
CA TYR A 385 -50.76 -10.23 25.21
C TYR A 385 -50.80 -11.47 26.13
N LEU A 386 -50.63 -11.24 27.43
CA LEU A 386 -51.33 -11.92 28.53
C LEU A 386 -50.79 -11.38 29.86
N LEU A 387 -51.38 -10.26 30.29
CA LEU A 387 -51.90 -10.05 31.65
C LEU A 387 -52.89 -8.88 31.61
#